data_AF-A0A1X7UQU3-F1
#
_entry.id   AF-A0A1X7UQU3-F1
#
_cell.length_a   1.000
_cell.length_b   1.000
_cell.length_c   1.000
_cell.angle_alpha   90.00
_cell.angle_beta   90.00
_cell.angle_gamma   90.00
#
_symmetry.space_group_name_H-M   'P 1'
#
loop_
_entity.id
_entity.type
_entity.pdbx_description
1 polymer ?
#
loop_
_entity_poly.entity_id
_entity_poly.type
_entity_poly.pdbx_seq_one_letter_code
_entity_poly.pdbx_strand_id
1 'polypeptide(L)'
;MIAKYGSPTLFLKLSCAEYDSVDIAQYLRKVKHAPQSYSISRLCTEDPVSVSRQFSYKFKDFFNIVILQRGVLGKVEQYYIKKEYQLRGAPHHNLQWIENDLVIGINYPEEVCSFIQDRITCHIPDSNTLPDLNFLVTNYQMHKCSKYCKQNIKIVKTYVSRCRFDFPLPVPQYLHQ
;
A
#
# COMPACT_ATOMS: atom_id res chain seq x y z
N MET A 1 11.65 -0.84 -21.31
CA MET A 1 11.07 -1.89 -20.46
C MET A 1 9.84 -2.50 -21.13
N ILE A 2 8.72 -1.79 -21.26
CA ILE A 2 7.49 -2.34 -21.86
C ILE A 2 7.70 -2.88 -23.28
N ALA A 3 8.39 -2.13 -24.15
CA ALA A 3 8.68 -2.59 -25.51
C ALA A 3 9.59 -3.84 -25.59
N LYS A 4 10.31 -4.19 -24.51
CA LYS A 4 11.25 -5.32 -24.46
C LYS A 4 10.71 -6.51 -23.68
N TYR A 5 9.93 -6.26 -22.64
CA TYR A 5 9.48 -7.27 -21.67
C TYR A 5 7.96 -7.35 -21.54
N GLY A 6 7.21 -6.62 -22.37
CA GLY A 6 5.76 -6.55 -22.30
C GLY A 6 5.22 -5.76 -21.11
N SER A 7 3.91 -5.88 -20.90
CA SER A 7 3.21 -5.24 -19.78
C SER A 7 3.61 -5.87 -18.44
N PRO A 8 3.74 -5.07 -17.36
CA PRO A 8 4.07 -5.60 -16.05
C PRO A 8 2.92 -6.44 -15.48
N THR A 9 3.26 -7.55 -14.81
CA THR A 9 2.28 -8.41 -14.12
C THR A 9 1.69 -7.72 -12.88
N LEU A 10 2.52 -7.00 -12.10
CA LEU A 10 2.09 -6.29 -10.90
C LEU A 10 2.62 -4.85 -10.85
N PHE A 11 1.77 -3.95 -10.35
CA PHE A 11 2.13 -2.58 -10.01
C PHE A 11 2.09 -2.39 -8.48
N LEU A 12 3.20 -1.96 -7.87
CA LEU A 12 3.27 -1.78 -6.42
C LEU A 12 3.61 -0.34 -6.05
N LYS A 13 2.71 0.31 -5.31
CA LYS A 13 2.99 1.59 -4.67
C LYS A 13 3.30 1.36 -3.19
N LEU A 14 4.55 1.60 -2.81
CA LEU A 14 5.01 1.47 -1.44
C LEU A 14 5.23 2.86 -0.83
N SER A 15 4.83 3.02 0.42
CA SER A 15 5.07 4.22 1.23
C SER A 15 5.77 3.84 2.52
N CYS A 16 6.39 4.84 3.16
CA CYS A 16 7.14 4.62 4.39
C CYS A 16 6.27 4.56 5.64
N ALA A 17 5.02 5.04 5.56
CA ALA A 17 4.17 5.34 6.70
C ALA A 17 4.94 6.11 7.79
N GLU A 18 5.72 7.11 7.39
CA GLU A 18 6.75 7.74 8.23
C GLU A 18 6.20 8.35 9.53
N TYR A 19 4.94 8.79 9.52
CA TYR A 19 4.28 9.39 10.68
C TYR A 19 3.84 8.37 11.73
N ASP A 20 3.71 7.10 11.35
CA ASP A 20 3.33 5.99 12.24
C ASP A 20 4.53 5.08 12.56
N SER A 21 5.70 5.35 11.96
CA SER A 21 6.91 4.53 12.08
C SER A 21 7.71 4.89 13.33
N VAL A 22 7.59 4.03 14.35
CA VAL A 22 8.33 4.15 15.62
C VAL A 22 9.84 4.14 15.40
N ASP A 23 10.32 3.30 14.49
CA ASP A 23 11.75 3.17 14.19
C ASP A 23 12.33 4.42 13.51
N ILE A 24 11.57 5.08 12.62
CA ILE A 24 11.97 6.37 12.04
C ILE A 24 11.97 7.45 13.12
N ALA A 25 10.95 7.49 13.97
CA ALA A 25 10.89 8.44 15.07
C ALA A 25 12.10 8.30 16.02
N GLN A 26 12.46 7.06 16.39
CA GLN A 26 13.62 6.78 17.23
C GLN A 26 14.93 7.19 16.55
N TYR A 27 15.10 6.87 15.27
CA TYR A 27 16.27 7.27 14.49
C TYR A 27 16.42 8.80 14.43
N LEU A 28 15.35 9.52 14.10
CA LEU A 28 15.36 10.98 13.99
C LEU A 28 15.70 11.64 15.34
N ARG A 29 15.12 11.13 16.44
CA ARG A 29 15.47 11.62 17.79
C ARG A 29 16.95 11.44 18.10
N LYS A 30 17.53 10.30 17.73
CA LYS A 30 18.95 10.01 17.94
C LYS A 30 19.84 10.93 17.12
N VAL A 31 19.54 11.13 15.83
CA VAL A 31 20.37 11.95 14.93
C VAL A 31 20.29 13.44 15.26
N LYS A 32 19.13 13.92 15.72
CA LYS A 32 18.90 15.34 16.02
C LYS A 32 19.07 15.72 17.48
N HIS A 33 19.29 14.74 18.37
CA HIS A 33 19.18 14.94 19.82
C HIS A 33 17.85 15.60 20.21
N ALA A 34 16.77 15.23 19.51
CA ALA A 34 15.47 15.88 19.66
C ALA A 34 14.77 15.43 20.96
N PRO A 35 14.05 16.33 21.66
CA PRO A 35 13.30 15.98 22.86
C PRO A 35 12.24 14.90 22.61
N GLN A 36 11.98 14.06 23.62
CA GLN A 36 10.94 13.03 23.54
C GLN A 36 9.52 13.62 23.34
N SER A 37 9.31 14.87 23.75
CA SER A 37 8.05 15.60 23.57
C SER A 37 7.74 15.93 22.10
N TYR A 38 8.70 15.83 21.18
CA TYR A 38 8.46 16.11 19.77
C TYR A 38 7.59 15.01 19.15
N SER A 39 6.54 15.45 18.46
CA SER A 39 5.70 14.57 17.65
C SER A 39 6.48 14.04 16.46
N ILE A 40 6.10 12.86 15.97
CA ILE A 40 6.74 12.23 14.80
C ILE A 40 6.60 13.15 13.57
N SER A 41 5.43 13.77 13.38
CA SER A 41 5.21 14.74 12.30
C SER A 41 6.20 15.90 12.33
N ARG A 42 6.51 16.43 13.53
CA ARG A 42 7.51 17.49 13.69
C ARG A 42 8.91 16.98 13.33
N LEU A 43 9.31 15.83 13.86
CA LEU A 43 10.61 15.21 13.56
C LEU A 43 10.80 14.99 12.05
N CYS A 44 9.78 14.46 11.37
CA CYS A 44 9.83 14.23 9.93
C CYS A 44 9.91 15.52 9.11
N THR A 45 9.24 16.58 9.57
CA THR A 45 9.23 17.88 8.88
C THR A 45 10.55 18.63 9.08
N GLU A 46 11.17 18.51 10.25
CA GLU A 46 12.45 19.16 10.55
C GLU A 46 13.65 18.46 9.88
N ASP A 47 13.54 17.18 9.53
CA ASP A 47 14.60 16.43 8.86
C ASP A 47 14.11 15.47 7.76
N PRO A 48 13.57 16.02 6.65
CA PRO A 48 13.07 15.22 5.54
C PRO A 48 14.18 14.42 4.83
N VAL A 49 15.44 14.86 4.93
CA VAL A 49 16.59 14.17 4.34
C VAL A 49 16.84 12.85 5.07
N SER A 50 16.89 12.88 6.41
CA SER A 50 17.04 11.69 7.23
C SER A 50 15.86 10.72 7.09
N VAL A 51 14.63 11.25 6.98
CA VAL A 51 13.43 10.42 6.65
C VAL A 51 13.62 9.72 5.31
N SER A 52 13.99 10.45 4.25
CA SER A 52 14.18 9.87 2.92
C SER A 52 15.30 8.83 2.88
N ARG A 53 16.37 9.06 3.65
CA ARG A 53 17.47 8.11 3.80
C ARG A 53 17.00 6.82 4.47
N GLN A 54 16.25 6.91 5.56
CA GLN A 54 15.72 5.71 6.23
C GLN A 54 14.74 4.94 5.37
N PHE A 55 13.82 5.64 4.71
CA PHE A 55 12.94 4.99 3.75
C PHE A 55 13.72 4.24 2.68
N SER A 56 14.80 4.84 2.15
CA SER A 56 15.60 4.21 1.11
C SER A 56 16.27 2.91 1.61
N TYR A 57 16.74 2.87 2.87
CA TYR A 57 17.27 1.65 3.48
C TYR A 57 16.19 0.59 3.68
N LYS A 58 15.07 0.95 4.34
CA LYS A 58 13.96 0.01 4.59
C LYS A 58 13.38 -0.54 3.28
N PHE A 59 13.22 0.32 2.27
CA PHE A 59 12.75 -0.09 0.96
C PHE A 59 13.73 -1.05 0.29
N LYS A 60 15.03 -0.77 0.33
CA LYS A 60 16.06 -1.65 -0.25
C LYS A 60 16.03 -3.04 0.41
N ASP A 61 15.92 -3.09 1.73
CA ASP A 61 15.89 -4.35 2.48
C ASP A 61 14.60 -5.12 2.19
N PHE A 62 13.45 -4.45 2.25
CA PHE A 62 12.16 -5.03 1.89
C PHE A 62 12.20 -5.59 0.46
N PHE A 63 12.66 -4.80 -0.51
CA PHE A 63 12.68 -5.22 -1.90
C PHE A 63 13.63 -6.41 -2.12
N ASN A 64 14.86 -6.36 -1.61
CA ASN A 64 15.82 -7.43 -1.82
C ASN A 64 15.44 -8.72 -1.08
N ILE A 65 15.01 -8.61 0.17
CA ILE A 65 14.75 -9.79 1.01
C ILE A 65 13.35 -10.34 0.73
N VAL A 66 12.33 -9.49 0.78
CA VAL A 66 10.93 -9.95 0.71
C VAL A 66 10.50 -10.17 -0.74
N ILE A 67 10.81 -9.24 -1.64
CA ILE A 67 10.36 -9.34 -3.04
C ILE A 67 11.28 -10.26 -3.85
N LEU A 68 12.60 -10.02 -3.87
CA LEU A 68 13.51 -10.77 -4.75
C LEU A 68 13.92 -12.14 -4.17
N GLN A 69 14.40 -12.20 -2.93
CA GLN A 69 14.92 -13.44 -2.34
C GLN A 69 13.81 -14.41 -1.91
N ARG A 70 12.80 -13.91 -1.18
CA ARG A 70 11.68 -14.75 -0.72
C ARG A 70 10.61 -14.96 -1.80
N GLY A 71 10.57 -14.12 -2.83
CA GLY A 71 9.63 -14.27 -3.93
C GLY A 71 8.17 -14.27 -3.49
N VAL A 72 7.79 -13.47 -2.48
CA VAL A 72 6.45 -13.55 -1.86
C VAL A 72 5.30 -13.23 -2.83
N LEU A 73 5.59 -12.53 -3.92
CA LEU A 73 4.64 -12.25 -5.00
C LEU A 73 4.83 -13.18 -6.22
N GLY A 74 5.81 -14.07 -6.18
CA GLY A 74 6.32 -14.84 -7.31
C GLY A 74 7.78 -14.49 -7.64
N LYS A 75 8.41 -15.28 -8.51
CA LYS A 75 9.78 -15.03 -8.97
C LYS A 75 9.79 -13.81 -9.89
N VAL A 76 10.60 -12.82 -9.53
CA VAL A 76 10.75 -11.57 -10.30
C VAL A 76 11.86 -11.74 -11.33
N GLU A 77 11.52 -11.67 -12.62
CA GLU A 77 12.54 -11.70 -13.69
C GLU A 77 13.12 -10.32 -13.96
N GLN A 78 12.24 -9.32 -14.01
CA GLN A 78 12.59 -7.95 -14.32
C GLN A 78 11.77 -7.01 -13.42
N TYR A 79 12.34 -5.88 -13.08
CA TYR A 79 11.63 -4.86 -12.31
C TYR A 79 12.10 -3.46 -12.73
N TYR A 80 11.26 -2.48 -12.44
CA TYR A 80 11.57 -1.09 -12.66
C TYR A 80 11.14 -0.28 -11.44
N ILE A 81 12.09 0.40 -10.83
CA ILE A 81 11.86 1.20 -9.62
C ILE A 81 11.98 2.66 -10.02
N LYS A 82 10.93 3.44 -9.74
CA LYS A 82 10.93 4.89 -9.94
C LYS A 82 10.63 5.57 -8.62
N LYS A 83 11.64 6.23 -8.07
CA LYS A 83 11.49 7.03 -6.86
C LYS A 83 10.80 8.36 -7.22
N GLU A 84 9.52 8.51 -6.87
CA GLU A 84 8.80 9.78 -7.05
C GLU A 84 8.58 10.47 -5.73
N TYR A 85 8.83 11.77 -5.68
CA TYR A 85 8.50 12.61 -4.54
C TYR A 85 7.15 13.27 -4.80
N GLN A 86 6.17 12.99 -3.96
CA GLN A 86 4.95 13.80 -3.93
C GLN A 86 5.29 15.15 -3.28
N LEU A 87 4.59 16.23 -3.65
CA LEU A 87 4.79 17.59 -3.11
C LEU A 87 4.75 17.66 -1.57
N ARG A 88 4.22 16.63 -0.90
CA ARG A 88 4.21 16.45 0.55
C ARG A 88 4.43 14.97 0.88
N GLY A 89 5.62 14.59 1.34
CA GLY A 89 5.86 13.27 1.95
C GLY A 89 7.07 12.51 1.42
N ALA A 90 7.25 11.32 1.97
CA ALA A 90 8.27 10.37 1.56
C ALA A 90 8.06 9.90 0.10
N PRO A 91 9.09 9.36 -0.56
CA PRO A 91 8.99 8.97 -1.95
C PRO A 91 8.22 7.65 -2.14
N HIS A 92 7.62 7.45 -3.32
CA HIS A 92 6.72 6.33 -3.63
C HIS A 92 6.96 5.76 -5.05
N HIS A 93 6.47 4.53 -5.28
CA HIS A 93 6.26 3.78 -6.56
C HIS A 93 7.31 2.76 -7.03
N ASN A 94 6.85 1.58 -7.46
CA ASN A 94 7.61 0.49 -8.11
C ASN A 94 6.74 -0.32 -9.12
N LEU A 95 7.37 -0.89 -10.13
CA LEU A 95 6.79 -1.74 -11.18
C LEU A 95 7.51 -3.10 -11.22
N GLN A 96 6.78 -4.21 -11.36
CA GLN A 96 7.37 -5.56 -11.31
C GLN A 96 6.85 -6.48 -12.43
N TRP A 97 7.76 -7.23 -13.05
CA TRP A 97 7.47 -8.35 -13.97
C TRP A 97 7.79 -9.64 -13.24
N ILE A 98 6.78 -10.48 -13.10
CA ILE A 98 6.88 -11.78 -12.45
C ILE A 98 6.95 -12.81 -13.56
N GLU A 99 7.76 -13.85 -13.38
CA GLU A 99 7.98 -14.96 -14.33
C GLU A 99 6.68 -15.63 -14.79
N ASN A 100 5.58 -15.43 -14.06
CA ASN A 100 4.28 -15.94 -14.46
C ASN A 100 3.66 -15.09 -15.58
N ASP A 101 3.71 -15.61 -16.80
CA ASP A 101 3.11 -15.11 -18.04
C ASP A 101 1.56 -15.17 -18.06
N LEU A 102 0.88 -15.01 -16.92
CA LEU A 102 -0.58 -14.96 -16.89
C LEU A 102 -1.05 -13.66 -17.53
N VAL A 103 -1.53 -13.76 -18.77
CA VAL A 103 -2.03 -12.64 -19.56
C VAL A 103 -3.55 -12.71 -19.59
N ILE A 104 -4.18 -11.65 -19.08
CA ILE A 104 -5.63 -11.47 -19.13
C ILE A 104 -6.10 -11.52 -20.59
N GLY A 105 -7.06 -12.40 -20.88
CA GLY A 105 -7.60 -12.61 -22.23
C GLY A 105 -6.86 -13.65 -23.07
N ILE A 106 -5.76 -14.21 -22.56
CA ILE A 106 -5.08 -15.37 -23.16
C ILE A 106 -5.28 -16.61 -22.27
N ASN A 107 -4.99 -16.49 -20.98
CA ASN A 107 -5.17 -17.57 -20.01
C ASN A 107 -6.63 -17.74 -19.60
N TYR A 108 -6.95 -18.94 -19.12
CA TYR A 108 -8.27 -19.25 -18.60
C TYR A 108 -8.62 -18.34 -17.41
N PRO A 109 -9.86 -17.81 -17.34
CA PRO A 109 -10.28 -16.94 -16.24
C PRO A 109 -10.02 -17.54 -14.85
N GLU A 110 -10.18 -18.86 -14.70
CA GLU A 110 -9.98 -19.58 -13.44
C GLU A 110 -8.52 -19.53 -12.98
N GLU A 111 -7.57 -19.68 -13.92
CA GLU A 111 -6.13 -19.59 -13.63
C GLU A 111 -5.74 -18.17 -13.20
N VAL A 112 -6.26 -17.16 -13.90
CA VAL A 112 -6.03 -15.75 -13.57
C VAL A 112 -6.61 -15.41 -12.21
N CYS A 113 -7.85 -15.83 -11.93
CA CYS A 113 -8.51 -15.65 -10.64
C CYS A 113 -7.75 -16.34 -9.51
N SER A 114 -7.30 -17.58 -9.70
CA SER A 114 -6.50 -18.31 -8.71
C SER A 114 -5.19 -17.59 -8.40
N PHE A 115 -4.48 -17.13 -9.43
CA PHE A 115 -3.23 -16.37 -9.27
C PHE A 115 -3.43 -15.06 -8.49
N ILE A 116 -4.50 -14.32 -8.78
CA ILE A 116 -4.84 -13.08 -8.07
C ILE A 116 -5.17 -13.42 -6.61
N GLN A 117 -6.04 -14.40 -6.36
CA GLN A 117 -6.52 -14.75 -5.03
C GLN A 117 -5.41 -15.24 -4.09
N ASP A 118 -4.41 -15.94 -4.64
CA ASP A 118 -3.23 -16.43 -3.91
C ASP A 118 -2.32 -15.29 -3.42
N ARG A 119 -2.21 -14.19 -4.18
CA ARG A 119 -1.26 -13.09 -3.90
C ARG A 119 -1.90 -11.82 -3.35
N ILE A 120 -3.14 -11.56 -3.73
CA ILE A 120 -3.87 -10.33 -3.46
C ILE A 120 -5.20 -10.73 -2.83
N THR A 121 -5.28 -10.59 -1.51
CA THR A 121 -6.50 -10.91 -0.76
C THR A 121 -6.90 -9.73 0.12
N CYS A 122 -8.22 -9.53 0.22
CA CYS A 122 -8.85 -8.62 1.17
C CYS A 122 -9.49 -9.39 2.34
N HIS A 123 -9.15 -10.68 2.51
CA HIS A 123 -9.66 -11.48 3.60
C HIS A 123 -9.25 -10.89 4.95
N ILE A 124 -10.20 -10.75 5.86
CA ILE A 124 -9.95 -10.31 7.22
C ILE A 124 -9.49 -11.54 8.02
N PRO A 125 -8.21 -11.61 8.45
CA PRO A 125 -7.70 -12.75 9.20
C PRO A 125 -8.44 -12.94 10.52
N ASP A 126 -8.50 -14.17 11.04
CA ASP A 126 -9.09 -14.40 12.36
C ASP A 126 -8.27 -13.73 13.48
N SER A 127 -8.96 -13.05 14.39
CA SER A 127 -8.34 -12.24 15.45
C SER A 127 -7.66 -13.07 16.54
N ASN A 128 -8.01 -14.36 16.67
CA ASN A 128 -7.42 -15.24 17.68
C ASN A 128 -6.13 -15.90 17.17
N THR A 129 -6.07 -16.21 15.88
CA THR A 129 -4.94 -16.89 15.24
C THR A 129 -3.88 -15.93 14.69
N LEU A 130 -4.30 -14.81 14.09
CA LEU A 130 -3.41 -13.81 13.47
C LEU A 130 -3.76 -12.39 13.93
N PRO A 131 -3.63 -12.09 15.25
CA PRO A 131 -4.08 -10.81 15.83
C PRO A 131 -3.41 -9.59 15.19
N ASP A 132 -2.09 -9.64 14.93
CA ASP A 132 -1.36 -8.52 14.34
C ASP A 132 -1.80 -8.26 12.89
N LEU A 133 -1.97 -9.32 12.09
CA LEU A 133 -2.43 -9.17 10.70
C LEU A 133 -3.88 -8.71 10.65
N ASN A 134 -4.75 -9.22 11.54
CA ASN A 134 -6.11 -8.74 11.71
C ASN A 134 -6.12 -7.24 12.03
N PHE A 135 -5.29 -6.80 12.98
CA PHE A 135 -5.15 -5.38 13.33
C PHE A 135 -4.71 -4.54 12.13
N LEU A 136 -3.71 -4.98 11.35
CA LEU A 136 -3.24 -4.25 10.18
C LEU A 136 -4.32 -4.15 9.08
N VAL A 137 -4.97 -5.28 8.75
CA VAL A 137 -6.00 -5.33 7.71
C VAL A 137 -7.20 -4.47 8.09
N THR A 138 -7.71 -4.60 9.32
CA THR A 138 -8.86 -3.83 9.79
C THR A 138 -8.57 -2.32 9.91
N ASN A 139 -7.32 -1.94 10.19
CA ASN A 139 -6.97 -0.52 10.29
C ASN A 139 -6.67 0.15 8.96
N TYR A 140 -6.00 -0.54 8.03
CA TYR A 140 -5.46 0.07 6.82
C TYR A 140 -6.17 -0.34 5.52
N GLN A 141 -6.87 -1.47 5.48
CA GLN A 141 -7.60 -1.93 4.29
C GLN A 141 -9.11 -1.68 4.36
N MET A 142 -9.63 -1.23 5.51
CA MET A 142 -11.03 -0.86 5.66
C MET A 142 -11.29 0.61 5.33
N HIS A 143 -12.35 0.86 4.58
CA HIS A 143 -12.80 2.21 4.32
C HIS A 143 -13.32 2.89 5.60
N LYS A 144 -12.73 4.04 5.96
CA LYS A 144 -13.20 4.92 7.03
C LYS A 144 -13.49 6.30 6.45
N CYS A 145 -14.74 6.76 6.53
CA CYS A 145 -15.15 8.05 5.98
C CYS A 145 -14.45 9.23 6.68
N SER A 146 -13.45 9.81 6.02
CA SER A 146 -12.79 11.06 6.43
C SER A 146 -13.63 12.30 6.07
N LYS A 147 -13.20 13.50 6.50
CA LYS A 147 -13.84 14.77 6.12
C LYS A 147 -13.91 14.97 4.60
N TYR A 148 -12.86 14.59 3.87
CA TYR A 148 -12.80 14.69 2.40
C TYR A 148 -13.66 13.63 1.71
N CYS A 149 -13.91 12.52 2.40
CA CYS A 149 -14.74 11.43 1.91
C CYS A 149 -16.24 11.74 2.05
N LYS A 150 -16.63 12.53 3.05
CA LYS A 150 -18.04 12.87 3.30
C LYS A 150 -18.47 14.02 2.39
N GLN A 151 -19.64 13.89 1.79
CA GLN A 151 -20.31 14.95 1.05
C GLN A 151 -21.70 15.19 1.65
N ASN A 152 -22.08 16.47 1.73
CA ASN A 152 -23.43 16.85 2.11
C ASN A 152 -24.29 16.93 0.85
N ILE A 153 -25.33 16.10 0.79
CA ILE A 153 -26.28 16.02 -0.32
C ILE A 153 -27.60 16.63 0.14
N LYS A 154 -28.14 17.56 -0.65
CA LYS A 154 -29.45 18.16 -0.39
C LYS A 154 -30.55 17.20 -0.87
N ILE A 155 -31.41 16.77 0.04
CA ILE A 155 -32.58 15.96 -0.25
C ILE A 155 -33.81 16.78 0.16
N VAL A 156 -34.57 17.25 -0.83
CA VAL A 156 -35.75 18.12 -0.64
C VAL A 156 -35.41 19.41 0.13
N LYS A 157 -35.55 19.42 1.46
CA LYS A 157 -35.27 20.55 2.35
C LYS A 157 -34.20 20.25 3.42
N THR A 158 -33.66 19.03 3.46
CA THR A 158 -32.64 18.62 4.44
C THR A 158 -31.31 18.30 3.76
N TYR A 159 -30.22 18.41 4.52
CA TYR A 159 -28.90 17.95 4.07
C TYR A 159 -28.56 16.66 4.80
N VAL A 160 -28.11 15.66 4.05
CA VAL A 160 -27.63 14.39 4.60
C VAL A 160 -26.16 14.26 4.26
N SER A 161 -25.34 13.93 5.26
CA SER A 161 -23.94 13.60 5.05
C SER A 161 -23.82 12.14 4.62
N ARG A 162 -23.24 11.88 3.46
CA ARG A 162 -22.99 10.53 2.93
C ARG A 162 -21.55 10.39 2.44
N CYS A 163 -21.09 9.15 2.27
CA CYS A 163 -19.84 8.89 1.60
C CYS A 163 -19.94 9.32 0.13
N ARG A 164 -18.99 10.12 -0.35
CA ARG A 164 -18.88 10.56 -1.75
C ARG A 164 -18.68 9.40 -2.73
N PHE A 165 -18.14 8.29 -2.25
CA PHE A 165 -17.83 7.10 -3.04
C PHE A 165 -18.81 5.95 -2.75
N ASP A 166 -19.91 6.22 -2.06
CA ASP A 166 -20.98 5.26 -1.76
C ASP A 166 -20.52 3.98 -1.02
N PHE A 167 -19.45 4.07 -0.21
CA PHE A 167 -19.07 2.97 0.66
C PHE A 167 -20.07 2.77 1.82
N PRO A 168 -20.33 1.51 2.26
CA PRO A 168 -19.80 0.27 1.66
C PRO A 168 -20.47 -0.04 0.32
N LEU A 169 -19.66 -0.48 -0.65
CA LEU A 169 -20.18 -0.88 -1.96
C LEU A 169 -21.00 -2.17 -1.83
N PRO A 170 -22.08 -2.33 -2.62
CA PRO A 170 -22.83 -3.57 -2.65
C PRO A 170 -21.95 -4.71 -3.18
N VAL A 171 -22.21 -5.94 -2.72
CA VAL A 171 -21.54 -7.13 -3.24
C VAL A 171 -21.90 -7.29 -4.73
N PRO A 172 -20.92 -7.34 -5.65
CA PRO A 172 -21.20 -7.54 -7.07
C PRO A 172 -21.95 -8.86 -7.29
N GLN A 173 -23.05 -8.83 -8.03
CA GLN A 173 -23.90 -10.01 -8.27
C GLN A 173 -23.29 -11.03 -9.25
N TYR A 174 -22.10 -10.77 -9.80
CA TYR A 174 -21.53 -11.51 -10.94
C TYR A 174 -20.63 -12.70 -10.58
N LEU A 175 -20.56 -13.12 -9.31
CA LEU A 175 -19.69 -14.23 -8.85
C LEU A 175 -20.44 -15.57 -8.67
N HIS A 176 -21.64 -15.72 -9.23
CA HIS A 176 -22.46 -16.93 -9.13
C HIS A 176 -22.88 -17.51 -10.49
N GLN A 177 -22.08 -17.34 -11.54
CA GLN A 177 -22.24 -18.09 -12.80
C GLN A 177 -20.98 -18.85 -13.12
#